data_AF-A0A2D4YBH8-F1
#
_entry.id   AF-A0A2D4YBH8-F1
#
_cell.length_a   1.000
_cell.length_b   1.000
_cell.length_c   1.000
_cell.angle_alpha   90.00
_cell.angle_beta   90.00
_cell.angle_gamma   90.00
#
_symmetry.space_group_name_H-M   'P 1'
#
loop_
_entity.id
_entity.type
_entity.pdbx_description
1 polymer ?
#
loop_
_entity_poly.entity_id
_entity_poly.type
_entity_poly.pdbx_seq_one_letter_code
_entity_poly.pdbx_strand_id
1 'polypeptide(L)'
;MNAISKYTKFIPYLYFISIIAYWFTTINRSEGISAYPILLFGIPFLWQLIKPNRNLNFSLGIVFVCLSSYLILAYLFNLLNIMNWSESAKRLLFYGGALVFGNFIMSLWIIRNSIKKVF
;
A
#
# COMPACT_ATOMS: atom_id res chain seq x y z
N MET A 1 -1.16 -13.26 -26.29
CA MET A 1 -0.43 -13.08 -25.01
C MET A 1 0.05 -11.64 -24.73
N ASN A 2 0.22 -10.77 -25.72
CA ASN A 2 0.67 -9.37 -25.50
C ASN A 2 -0.37 -8.40 -24.91
N ALA A 3 -1.67 -8.70 -25.00
CA ALA A 3 -2.71 -7.86 -24.41
C ALA A 3 -2.73 -7.97 -22.87
N ILE A 4 -2.61 -9.19 -22.34
CA ILE A 4 -2.68 -9.46 -20.89
C ILE A 4 -1.52 -8.77 -20.17
N SER A 5 -0.30 -8.85 -20.71
CA SER A 5 0.88 -8.20 -20.13
C SER A 5 0.79 -6.66 -20.12
N LYS A 6 -0.02 -6.07 -21.01
CA LYS A 6 -0.24 -4.62 -21.06
C LYS A 6 -1.11 -4.11 -19.91
N TYR A 7 -1.99 -4.95 -19.34
CA TYR A 7 -2.89 -4.57 -18.24
C TYR A 7 -2.37 -5.00 -16.87
N THR A 8 -1.49 -6.01 -16.78
CA THR A 8 -0.93 -6.43 -15.48
C THR A 8 -0.16 -5.32 -14.77
N LYS A 9 0.35 -4.33 -15.50
CA LYS A 9 1.01 -3.15 -14.94
C LYS A 9 0.11 -2.32 -14.02
N PHE A 10 -1.21 -2.44 -14.12
CA PHE A 10 -2.17 -1.70 -13.31
C PHE A 10 -2.58 -2.40 -12.01
N ILE A 11 -2.24 -3.68 -11.86
CA ILE A 11 -2.59 -4.50 -10.69
C ILE A 11 -2.18 -3.84 -9.37
N PRO A 12 -0.97 -3.27 -9.22
CA PRO A 12 -0.58 -2.65 -7.97
C PRO A 12 -1.46 -1.46 -7.57
N TYR A 13 -1.87 -0.60 -8.52
CA TYR A 13 -2.71 0.56 -8.19
C TYR A 13 -4.13 0.14 -7.82
N LEU A 14 -4.71 -0.83 -8.54
CA LEU A 14 -6.02 -1.39 -8.20
C LEU A 14 -6.01 -2.03 -6.81
N TYR A 15 -4.91 -2.73 -6.47
CA TYR A 15 -4.70 -3.27 -5.14
C TYR A 15 -4.69 -2.17 -4.06
N PHE A 16 -3.90 -1.10 -4.23
CA PHE A 16 -3.85 -0.01 -3.25
C PHE A 16 -5.18 0.73 -3.11
N ILE A 17 -5.89 0.96 -4.21
CA ILE A 17 -7.24 1.56 -4.19
C ILE A 17 -8.21 0.67 -3.41
N SER A 18 -8.16 -0.66 -3.60
CA SER A 18 -9.03 -1.60 -2.90
C SER A 18 -8.75 -1.60 -1.39
N ILE A 19 -7.48 -1.55 -1.00
CA ILE A 19 -7.09 -1.43 0.41
C ILE A 19 -7.59 -0.11 1.01
N ILE A 20 -7.37 1.00 0.32
CA ILE A 20 -7.82 2.32 0.79
C ILE A 20 -9.34 2.34 0.95
N ALA A 21 -10.09 1.79 -0.01
CA ALA A 21 -11.54 1.68 0.07
C ALA A 21 -12.00 0.79 1.25
N TYR A 22 -11.33 -0.34 1.48
CA TYR A 22 -11.62 -1.24 2.60
C TYR A 22 -11.37 -0.55 3.95
N TRP A 23 -10.22 0.10 4.11
CA TRP A 23 -9.86 0.82 5.34
C TRP A 23 -10.77 2.01 5.58
N PHE A 24 -11.07 2.80 4.55
CA PHE A 24 -12.03 3.89 4.63
C PHE A 24 -13.40 3.36 5.09
N THR A 25 -13.92 2.31 4.45
CA THR A 25 -15.25 1.77 4.80
C THR A 25 -15.29 1.26 6.24
N THR A 26 -14.21 0.62 6.70
CA THR A 26 -14.12 0.08 8.05
C THR A 26 -14.04 1.19 9.11
N ILE A 27 -13.17 2.18 8.90
CA ILE A 27 -12.98 3.28 9.86
C ILE A 27 -14.13 4.29 9.81
N ASN A 28 -14.71 4.56 8.63
CA ASN A 28 -15.85 5.46 8.50
C ASN A 28 -17.07 4.96 9.31
N ARG A 29 -17.23 3.64 9.49
CA ARG A 29 -18.27 3.07 10.34
C ARG A 29 -18.07 3.38 11.83
N SER A 30 -16.84 3.53 12.30
CA SER A 30 -16.53 3.77 13.71
C SER A 30 -16.28 5.24 14.02
N GLU A 31 -15.66 6.00 13.12
CA GLU A 31 -15.20 7.36 13.38
C GLU A 31 -15.73 8.43 12.39
N GLY A 32 -16.52 8.02 11.39
CA GLY A 32 -17.20 8.94 10.48
C GLY A 32 -16.24 9.87 9.72
N ILE A 33 -16.39 11.19 9.92
CA ILE A 33 -15.71 12.23 9.14
C ILE A 33 -14.18 12.14 9.25
N SER A 34 -13.63 11.64 10.38
CA SER A 34 -12.18 11.48 10.55
C SER A 34 -11.56 10.46 9.58
N ALA A 35 -12.38 9.63 8.91
CA ALA A 35 -11.92 8.64 7.94
C ALA A 35 -11.63 9.24 6.55
N TYR A 36 -12.18 10.42 6.20
CA TYR A 36 -12.04 11.02 4.87
C TYR A 36 -10.60 11.28 4.40
N PRO A 37 -9.62 11.64 5.26
CA PRO A 37 -8.22 11.70 4.87
C PRO A 37 -7.68 10.41 4.26
N ILE A 38 -8.24 9.23 4.61
CA ILE A 38 -7.85 7.95 4.03
C ILE A 38 -8.17 7.90 2.52
N LEU A 39 -9.33 8.43 2.11
CA LEU A 39 -9.70 8.51 0.70
C LEU A 39 -8.76 9.41 -0.10
N LEU A 40 -8.27 10.50 0.50
CA LEU A 40 -7.32 11.40 -0.15
C LEU A 40 -6.01 10.69 -0.53
N PHE A 41 -5.57 9.71 0.27
CA PHE A 41 -4.43 8.86 -0.09
C PHE A 41 -4.68 7.97 -1.32
N GLY A 42 -5.93 7.79 -1.74
CA GLY A 42 -6.29 7.06 -2.96
C GLY A 42 -6.06 7.86 -4.25
N ILE A 43 -6.02 9.19 -4.15
CA ILE A 43 -5.91 10.09 -5.31
C ILE A 43 -4.67 9.80 -6.17
N PRO A 44 -3.45 9.67 -5.61
CA PRO A 44 -2.26 9.36 -6.41
C PRO A 44 -2.37 8.05 -7.19
N PHE A 45 -3.05 7.03 -6.63
CA PHE A 45 -3.23 5.74 -7.27
C PHE A 45 -4.29 5.79 -8.37
N LEU A 46 -5.40 6.50 -8.15
CA LEU A 46 -6.42 6.76 -9.18
C LEU A 46 -5.82 7.54 -10.34
N TRP A 47 -4.98 8.54 -10.05
CA TRP A 47 -4.30 9.32 -11.07
C TRP A 47 -3.41 8.46 -11.96
N GLN A 48 -2.69 7.47 -11.39
CA GLN A 48 -1.88 6.53 -12.16
C GLN A 48 -2.68 5.63 -13.11
N LEU A 49 -3.95 5.35 -12.82
CA LEU A 49 -4.83 4.60 -13.72
C LEU A 49 -5.27 5.44 -14.92
N ILE A 50 -5.61 6.71 -14.70
CA ILE A 50 -6.13 7.61 -15.73
C ILE A 50 -4.98 8.15 -16.59
N LYS A 51 -3.94 8.69 -15.96
CA LYS A 51 -2.81 9.33 -16.61
C LYS A 51 -1.49 8.89 -15.94
N PRO A 52 -0.89 7.79 -16.41
CA PRO A 52 0.35 7.28 -15.85
C PRO A 52 1.45 8.36 -15.89
N ASN A 53 2.14 8.53 -14.77
CA ASN A 53 3.26 9.46 -14.66
C ASN A 53 4.43 8.74 -14.00
N ARG A 54 5.56 8.65 -14.70
CA ARG A 54 6.75 7.92 -14.25
C ARG A 54 7.31 8.43 -12.93
N ASN A 55 7.38 9.74 -12.73
CA ASN A 55 7.94 10.34 -11.52
C ASN A 55 7.05 10.04 -10.32
N LEU A 56 5.74 10.27 -10.46
CA LEU A 56 4.78 9.93 -9.42
C LEU A 56 4.78 8.42 -9.13
N ASN A 57 4.91 7.58 -10.16
CA ASN A 57 4.93 6.13 -10.01
C ASN A 57 6.15 5.67 -9.19
N PHE A 58 7.32 6.18 -9.54
CA PHE A 58 8.56 5.86 -8.86
C PHE A 58 8.56 6.36 -7.40
N SER A 59 8.08 7.59 -7.17
CA SER A 59 7.91 8.14 -5.82
C SER A 59 6.95 7.30 -4.97
N LEU A 60 5.78 6.92 -5.50
CA LEU A 60 4.84 6.04 -4.80
C LEU A 60 5.46 4.68 -4.47
N GLY A 61 6.17 4.09 -5.43
CA GLY A 61 6.89 2.83 -5.22
C GLY A 61 7.89 2.92 -4.06
N ILE A 62 8.76 3.94 -4.05
CA ILE A 62 9.76 4.13 -2.99
C ILE A 62 9.07 4.35 -1.64
N VAL A 63 8.12 5.29 -1.56
CA VAL A 63 7.45 5.64 -0.30
C VAL A 63 6.80 4.41 0.32
N PHE A 64 6.04 3.64 -0.45
CA PHE A 64 5.35 2.48 0.09
C PHE A 64 6.27 1.27 0.32
N VAL A 65 7.37 1.12 -0.41
CA VAL A 65 8.42 0.14 -0.05
C VAL A 65 9.03 0.50 1.30
N CYS A 66 9.45 1.76 1.49
CA CYS A 66 10.03 2.22 2.75
C CYS A 66 9.06 2.05 3.93
N LEU A 67 7.81 2.47 3.75
CA LEU A 67 6.77 2.38 4.78
C LEU A 67 6.45 0.92 5.11
N SER A 68 6.32 0.05 4.10
CA SER A 68 6.06 -1.38 4.34
C SER A 68 7.26 -2.07 4.99
N SER A 69 8.50 -1.77 4.57
CA SER A 69 9.71 -2.29 5.22
C SER A 69 9.80 -1.89 6.69
N TYR A 70 9.48 -0.63 7.01
CA TYR A 70 9.44 -0.15 8.38
C TYR A 70 8.42 -0.93 9.22
N LEU A 71 7.22 -1.15 8.69
CA LEU A 71 6.18 -1.93 9.39
C LEU A 71 6.57 -3.41 9.57
N ILE A 72 7.24 -4.02 8.58
CA ILE A 72 7.77 -5.39 8.69
C ILE A 72 8.81 -5.46 9.81
N LEU A 73 9.74 -4.51 9.86
CA LEU A 73 10.75 -4.44 10.92
C LEU A 73 10.11 -4.23 12.30
N ALA A 74 9.13 -3.33 12.39
CA ALA A 74 8.38 -3.10 13.63
C ALA A 74 7.67 -4.37 14.10
N TYR A 75 7.06 -5.13 13.19
CA TYR A 75 6.45 -6.43 13.49
C TYR A 75 7.47 -7.44 14.00
N LEU A 76 8.63 -7.56 13.35
CA LEU A 76 9.71 -8.46 13.78
C LEU A 76 10.25 -8.08 15.16
N PHE A 77 10.50 -6.79 15.43
CA PHE A 77 10.96 -6.33 16.74
C PHE A 77 9.95 -6.58 17.85
N ASN A 78 8.66 -6.44 17.57
CA ASN A 78 7.61 -6.78 18.53
C ASN A 78 7.54 -8.30 18.78
N LEU A 79 7.72 -9.13 17.75
CA LEU A 79 7.75 -10.60 17.90
C LEU A 79 8.95 -11.08 18.74
N LEU A 80 10.07 -10.37 18.63
CA LEU A 80 11.27 -10.61 19.44
C LEU A 80 11.19 -10.00 20.86
N ASN A 81 10.05 -9.40 21.25
CA ASN A 81 9.87 -8.66 22.51
C ASN A 81 10.91 -7.56 22.76
N ILE A 82 11.51 -6.99 21.71
CA ILE A 82 12.51 -5.92 21.81
C ILE A 82 11.82 -4.56 22.07
N MET A 83 10.57 -4.39 21.63
CA MET A 83 9.75 -3.20 21.88
C MET A 83 8.36 -3.58 22.41
N ASN A 84 7.94 -2.96 23.50
CA ASN A 84 6.59 -3.11 24.06
C ASN A 84 5.61 -2.12 23.43
N TRP A 85 4.92 -2.55 22.38
CA TRP A 85 3.82 -1.80 21.78
C TRP A 85 2.50 -2.08 22.52
N SER A 86 1.53 -1.17 22.42
CA SER A 86 0.20 -1.36 23.00
C SER A 86 -0.52 -2.56 22.36
N GLU A 87 -1.42 -3.22 23.11
CA GLU A 87 -2.16 -4.40 22.62
C GLU A 87 -3.01 -4.12 21.37
N SER A 88 -3.51 -2.88 21.23
CA SER A 88 -4.21 -2.44 20.02
C SER A 88 -3.29 -2.40 18.80
N ALA A 89 -2.07 -1.90 18.96
CA ALA A 89 -1.09 -1.86 17.88
C ALA A 89 -0.55 -3.25 17.53
N LYS A 90 -0.39 -4.15 18.52
CA LYS A 90 -0.05 -5.55 18.28
C LYS A 90 -1.11 -6.25 17.45
N ARG A 91 -2.40 -6.09 17.77
CA ARG A 91 -3.50 -6.66 16.97
C ARG A 91 -3.52 -6.10 15.54
N LEU A 92 -3.33 -4.80 15.39
CA LEU A 92 -3.30 -4.15 14.08
C LEU A 92 -2.13 -4.64 13.21
N LEU A 93 -0.94 -4.83 13.80
CA LEU A 93 0.23 -5.36 13.10
C LEU A 93 0.11 -6.87 12.80
N PHE A 94 -0.53 -7.65 13.68
CA PHE A 94 -0.67 -9.11 13.52
C PHE A 94 -1.75 -9.46 12.47
N TYR A 95 -2.96 -8.92 12.60
CA TYR A 95 -4.01 -9.09 11.58
C TYR A 95 -3.69 -8.31 10.29
N GLY A 96 -2.91 -7.23 10.40
CA GLY A 96 -2.41 -6.47 9.26
C GLY A 96 -1.17 -7.05 8.60
N GLY A 97 -0.50 -8.07 9.17
CA GLY A 97 0.77 -8.58 8.67
C GLY A 97 0.70 -9.03 7.21
N ALA A 98 -0.35 -9.77 6.84
CA ALA A 98 -0.58 -10.17 5.46
C ALA A 98 -0.78 -8.97 4.51
N LEU A 99 -1.48 -7.93 4.97
CA LEU A 99 -1.66 -6.68 4.22
C LEU A 99 -0.34 -5.92 4.07
N VAL A 100 0.50 -5.90 5.11
CA VAL A 100 1.82 -5.24 5.08
C VAL A 100 2.75 -5.93 4.08
N PHE A 101 2.81 -7.27 4.08
CA PHE A 101 3.57 -8.02 3.08
C PHE A 101 3.02 -7.85 1.67
N GLY A 102 1.70 -7.85 1.51
CA GLY A 102 1.06 -7.54 0.22
C GLY A 102 1.43 -6.14 -0.28
N ASN A 103 1.41 -5.13 0.59
CA ASN A 103 1.80 -3.76 0.26
C ASN A 103 3.25 -3.71 -0.19
N PHE A 104 4.15 -4.42 0.49
CA PHE A 104 5.55 -4.50 0.12
C PHE A 104 5.75 -5.09 -1.29
N ILE A 105 5.11 -6.23 -1.58
CA ILE A 105 5.20 -6.91 -2.90
C ILE A 105 4.65 -5.99 -4.01
N MET A 106 3.49 -5.37 -3.79
CA MET A 106 2.86 -4.49 -4.78
C MET A 106 3.67 -3.22 -5.02
N SER A 107 4.31 -2.68 -3.98
CA SER A 107 5.22 -1.53 -4.10
C SER A 107 6.49 -1.88 -4.87
N LEU A 108 7.08 -3.05 -4.63
CA LEU A 108 8.20 -3.56 -5.43
C LEU A 108 7.81 -3.73 -6.89
N TRP A 109 6.58 -4.17 -7.16
CA TRP A 109 6.08 -4.25 -8.54
C TRP A 109 5.97 -2.87 -9.19
N ILE A 110 5.52 -1.85 -8.46
CA ILE A 110 5.50 -0.45 -8.93
C ILE A 110 6.92 0.02 -9.31
N ILE A 111 7.92 -0.24 -8.45
CA ILE A 111 9.32 0.10 -8.73
C ILE A 111 9.82 -0.66 -9.97
N ARG A 112 9.54 -1.96 -10.07
CA ARG A 112 9.90 -2.80 -11.22
C ARG A 112 9.32 -2.23 -12.53
N ASN A 113 8.06 -1.82 -12.52
CA ASN A 113 7.40 -1.23 -13.70
C ASN A 113 8.04 0.11 -14.09
N SER A 114 8.50 0.89 -13.11
CA SER A 114 9.19 2.17 -13.31
C SER A 114 10.58 1.97 -13.93
N ILE A 115 11.37 1.02 -13.43
CA ILE A 115 12.73 0.72 -13.93
C ILE A 115 12.67 0.16 -15.36
N LYS A 116 11.71 -0.72 -15.64
CA LYS A 116 11.52 -1.31 -16.97
C LYS A 116 10.92 -0.34 -18.01
N LYS A 117 10.67 0.92 -17.63
CA LYS A 117 10.06 1.96 -18.49
C LYS A 117 8.77 1.45 -19.18
N VAL A 118 7.94 0.72 -18.42
CA VAL A 118 6.65 0.20 -18.92
C VAL A 118 5.62 1.33 -19.09
N PHE A 119 5.97 2.52 -18.60
CA PHE A 119 5.23 3.78 -18.66
C PHE A 119 6.17 4.92 -19.05
#